data_AF-A0A1H7GVK6-F1
#
_entry.id   AF-A0A1H7GVK6-F1
#
_cell.length_a   1.000
_cell.length_b   1.000
_cell.length_c   1.000
_cell.angle_alpha   90.00
_cell.angle_beta   90.00
_cell.angle_gamma   90.00
#
_symmetry.space_group_name_H-M   'P 1'
#
loop_
_entity.id
_entity.type
_entity.pdbx_description
1 polymer ?
#
loop_
_entity_poly.entity_id
_entity_poly.type
_entity_poly.pdbx_seq_one_letter_code
_entity_poly.pdbx_strand_id
1 'polypeptide(L)'
;MADRIMARPKTPASPEAAAATAPAAQDLLENKLEQLKSLLWACHGDGARWSEDEGLQNLDNVFWLAWEMARDATALLQECAGALGKQWVAPDR
;
A
#
# COMPACT_ATOMS: atom_id res chain seq x y z
N MET A 1 -47.61 -0.95 14.11
CA MET A 1 -46.63 -0.87 15.20
C MET A 1 -45.29 -1.28 14.61
N ALA A 2 -44.29 -0.38 14.57
CA ALA A 2 -43.01 -0.62 13.90
C ALA A 2 -41.91 -0.82 14.95
N ASP A 3 -41.29 -2.00 14.96
CA ASP A 3 -40.18 -2.35 15.83
C ASP A 3 -38.92 -1.61 15.34
N ARG A 4 -38.39 -0.71 16.18
CA ARG A 4 -37.19 0.09 15.85
C ARG A 4 -35.96 -0.76 16.12
N ILE A 5 -35.35 -1.26 15.04
CA ILE A 5 -34.04 -1.90 15.09
C ILE A 5 -33.02 -0.88 15.61
N MET A 6 -32.65 -1.01 16.88
CA MET A 6 -31.58 -0.25 17.51
C MET A 6 -30.24 -0.73 16.93
N ALA A 7 -29.60 0.10 16.10
CA ALA A 7 -28.24 -0.15 15.63
C ALA A 7 -27.29 -0.14 16.84
N ARG A 8 -26.70 -1.31 17.12
CA ARG A 8 -25.69 -1.50 18.19
C ARG A 8 -24.51 -0.55 17.95
N PRO A 9 -24.09 0.27 18.93
CA PRO A 9 -22.89 1.07 18.82
C PRO A 9 -21.68 0.16 18.59
N LYS A 10 -20.95 0.38 17.49
CA LYS A 10 -19.63 -0.23 17.30
C LYS A 10 -18.68 0.43 18.28
N THR A 11 -18.37 -0.27 19.38
CA THR A 11 -17.21 0.05 20.21
C THR A 11 -15.98 0.12 19.29
N PRO A 12 -15.26 1.25 19.21
CA PRO A 12 -14.02 1.29 18.45
C PRO A 12 -13.05 0.29 19.08
N ALA A 13 -12.55 -0.63 18.26
CA ALA A 13 -11.53 -1.58 18.68
C ALA A 13 -10.31 -0.81 19.19
N SER A 14 -9.77 -1.25 20.34
CA SER A 14 -8.57 -0.67 20.95
C SER A 14 -7.45 -0.57 19.90
N PRO A 15 -6.69 0.55 19.82
CA PRO A 15 -5.60 0.71 18.87
C PRO A 15 -4.54 -0.41 18.98
N GLU A 16 -4.45 -1.07 20.13
CA GLU A 16 -3.59 -2.22 20.38
C GLU A 16 -4.03 -3.49 19.60
N ALA A 17 -5.34 -3.67 19.38
CA ALA A 17 -5.86 -4.75 18.54
C ALA A 17 -5.69 -4.45 17.04
N ALA A 18 -5.69 -3.18 16.66
CA ALA A 18 -5.38 -2.75 15.29
C ALA A 18 -3.89 -2.95 14.96
N ALA A 19 -2.99 -2.73 15.94
CA ALA A 19 -1.56 -2.99 15.79
C ALA A 19 -1.25 -4.49 15.65
N ALA A 20 -2.00 -5.37 16.34
CA ALA A 20 -1.86 -6.83 16.21
C ALA A 20 -2.32 -7.39 14.86
N THR A 21 -3.07 -6.60 14.08
CA THR A 21 -3.58 -6.97 12.74
C THR A 21 -2.93 -6.12 11.64
N ALA A 22 -1.94 -5.28 11.98
CA ALA A 22 -1.21 -4.53 10.98
C ALA A 22 -0.42 -5.53 10.12
N PRO A 23 -0.57 -5.51 8.78
CA PRO A 23 0.21 -6.38 7.90
C PRO A 23 1.69 -6.13 8.15
N ALA A 24 2.52 -7.17 8.07
CA ALA A 24 3.95 -6.97 8.23
C ALA A 24 4.43 -5.98 7.17
N ALA A 25 5.48 -5.20 7.47
CA ALA A 25 6.05 -4.26 6.51
C ALA A 25 6.37 -4.93 5.16
N GLN A 26 6.66 -6.23 5.17
CA GLN A 26 6.85 -7.05 3.97
C GLN A 26 5.57 -7.24 3.17
N ASP A 27 4.45 -7.60 3.79
CA ASP A 27 3.15 -7.72 3.11
C ASP A 27 2.71 -6.38 2.48
N LEU A 28 2.94 -5.27 3.19
CA LEU A 28 2.67 -3.92 2.69
C LEU A 28 3.56 -3.58 1.48
N LEU A 29 4.84 -3.95 1.54
CA LEU A 29 5.78 -3.76 0.44
C LEU A 29 5.36 -4.55 -0.80
N GLU A 30 5.04 -5.82 -0.64
CA GLU A 30 4.60 -6.70 -1.73
C GLU A 30 3.34 -6.15 -2.39
N ASN A 31 2.33 -5.77 -1.59
CA ASN A 31 1.11 -5.17 -2.09
C ASN A 31 1.38 -3.88 -2.89
N LYS A 32 2.27 -3.01 -2.39
CA LYS A 32 2.61 -1.74 -3.04
C LYS A 32 3.36 -1.93 -4.35
N LEU A 33 4.24 -2.93 -4.43
CA LEU A 33 4.93 -3.30 -5.66
C LEU A 33 3.96 -3.89 -6.69
N GLU A 34 2.98 -4.69 -6.27
CA GLU A 34 1.94 -5.20 -7.17
C GLU A 34 1.05 -4.08 -7.72
N GLN A 35 0.69 -3.09 -6.91
CA GLN A 35 -0.05 -1.91 -7.35
C GLN A 35 0.75 -1.09 -8.37
N LEU A 36 2.04 -0.83 -8.11
CA LEU A 36 2.93 -0.15 -9.05
C LEU A 36 3.07 -0.91 -10.37
N LYS A 37 3.26 -2.23 -10.32
CA LYS A 37 3.35 -3.08 -11.51
C LYS A 37 2.06 -3.04 -12.33
N SER A 38 0.91 -3.09 -11.66
CA SER A 38 -0.41 -3.04 -12.32
C SER A 38 -0.67 -1.68 -12.96
N LEU A 39 -0.29 -0.59 -12.30
CA LEU A 39 -0.37 0.77 -12.85
C LEU A 39 0.48 0.91 -14.11
N LEU A 40 1.75 0.51 -14.05
CA LEU A 40 2.67 0.59 -15.20
C LEU A 40 2.22 -0.31 -16.35
N TRP A 41 1.70 -1.50 -16.04
CA TRP A 41 1.10 -2.38 -17.04
C TRP A 41 -0.12 -1.71 -17.70
N ALA A 42 -1.01 -1.07 -16.95
CA ALA A 42 -2.14 -0.34 -17.53
C ALA A 42 -1.72 0.86 -18.38
N CYS A 43 -0.56 1.48 -18.09
CA CYS A 43 -0.02 2.57 -18.90
C CYS A 43 0.56 2.08 -20.23
N HIS A 44 1.16 0.89 -20.24
CA HIS A 44 1.90 0.34 -21.38
C HIS A 44 1.11 -0.71 -22.19
N GLY A 45 0.13 -1.36 -21.56
CA GLY A 45 -0.61 -2.50 -22.08
C GLY A 45 -1.97 -2.11 -22.65
N ASP A 46 -2.19 -2.52 -23.89
CA ASP A 46 -3.46 -2.46 -24.63
C ASP A 46 -3.93 -1.07 -25.09
N GLY A 47 -3.05 -0.36 -25.80
CA GLY A 47 -3.47 0.71 -26.70
C GLY A 47 -4.17 1.88 -26.00
N ALA A 48 -3.79 2.16 -24.75
CA ALA A 48 -4.24 3.33 -24.04
C ALA A 48 -3.98 4.55 -24.93
N ARG A 49 -5.08 5.11 -25.44
CA ARG A 49 -5.09 6.11 -26.49
C ARG A 49 -4.87 7.45 -25.80
N TRP A 50 -3.68 7.65 -25.22
CA TRP A 50 -3.28 8.91 -24.57
C TRP A 50 -3.02 10.03 -25.59
N SER A 51 -3.65 9.95 -26.78
CA SER A 51 -3.34 10.71 -28.00
C SER A 51 -3.98 12.10 -28.03
N GLU A 52 -4.77 12.47 -27.01
CA GLU A 52 -5.35 13.80 -26.84
C GLU A 52 -4.56 14.56 -25.76
N ASP A 53 -4.56 15.89 -25.79
CA ASP A 53 -3.77 16.76 -24.88
C ASP A 53 -4.05 16.46 -23.39
N GLU A 54 -5.29 16.05 -23.09
CA GLU A 54 -5.73 15.56 -21.77
C GLU A 54 -5.05 14.25 -21.35
N GLY A 55 -4.64 13.41 -22.31
CA GLY A 55 -3.84 12.21 -22.10
C GLY A 55 -2.43 12.53 -21.63
N LEU A 56 -1.79 13.59 -22.12
CA LEU A 56 -0.44 13.97 -21.69
C LEU A 56 -0.42 14.48 -20.24
N GLN A 57 -1.41 15.28 -19.84
CA GLN A 57 -1.54 15.73 -18.44
C GLN A 57 -1.88 14.56 -17.50
N ASN A 58 -2.71 13.62 -17.96
CA ASN A 58 -2.98 12.40 -17.20
C ASN A 58 -1.74 11.51 -17.08
N LEU A 59 -0.85 11.48 -18.08
CA LEU A 59 0.43 10.75 -18.00
C LEU A 59 1.34 11.34 -16.92
N ASP A 60 1.49 12.67 -16.88
CA ASP A 60 2.35 13.33 -15.90
C ASP A 60 1.88 13.04 -14.46
N ASN A 61 0.57 13.13 -14.21
CA ASN A 61 -0.03 12.76 -12.92
C ASN A 61 0.19 11.28 -12.58
N VAL A 62 0.10 10.39 -13.56
CA VAL A 62 0.31 8.95 -13.37
C VAL A 62 1.78 8.62 -13.11
N PHE A 63 2.71 9.28 -13.78
CA PHE A 63 4.14 9.17 -13.49
C PHE A 63 4.49 9.73 -12.11
N TRP A 64 3.89 10.85 -11.72
CA TRP A 64 4.03 11.39 -10.37
C TRP A 64 3.54 10.40 -9.31
N LEU A 65 2.36 9.79 -9.53
CA LEU A 65 1.83 8.76 -8.64
C LEU A 65 2.73 7.52 -8.59
N ALA A 66 3.25 7.07 -9.73
CA ALA A 66 4.20 5.96 -9.78
C ALA A 66 5.49 6.27 -9.00
N TRP A 67 5.96 7.52 -9.06
CA TRP A 67 7.13 7.97 -8.30
C TRP A 67 6.87 7.99 -6.78
N GLU A 68 5.75 8.54 -6.31
CA GLU A 68 5.36 8.47 -4.90
C GLU A 68 5.23 7.02 -4.45
N MET A 69 4.63 6.16 -5.28
CA MET A 69 4.49 4.75 -4.97
C MET A 69 5.85 4.05 -4.84
N ALA A 70 6.81 4.35 -5.70
CA ALA A 70 8.18 3.83 -5.63
C ALA A 70 8.93 4.36 -4.39
N ARG A 71 8.69 5.62 -4.01
CA ARG A 71 9.30 6.22 -2.81
C ARG A 71 8.86 5.48 -1.55
N ASP A 72 7.56 5.30 -1.32
CA ASP A 72 7.17 4.62 -0.06
C ASP A 72 7.43 3.10 -0.12
N ALA A 73 7.51 2.47 -1.30
CA ALA A 73 8.02 1.10 -1.39
C ALA A 73 9.50 1.02 -0.95
N THR A 74 10.31 2.04 -1.27
CA THR A 74 11.70 2.11 -0.80
C THR A 74 11.78 2.28 0.72
N ALA A 75 10.90 3.10 1.32
CA ALA A 75 10.82 3.25 2.77
C ALA A 75 10.42 1.92 3.45
N LEU A 76 9.39 1.24 2.95
CA LEU A 76 8.96 -0.08 3.45
C LEU A 76 10.08 -1.12 3.32
N LEU A 77 10.85 -1.13 2.22
CA LEU A 77 12.00 -2.00 2.05
C LEU A 77 13.09 -1.75 3.10
N GLN A 78 13.37 -0.48 3.41
CA GLN A 78 14.34 -0.12 4.45
C GLN A 78 13.84 -0.55 5.84
N GLU A 79 12.54 -0.45 6.11
CA GLU A 79 11.94 -0.94 7.34
C GLU A 79 12.02 -2.47 7.44
N CYS A 80 11.73 -3.19 6.36
CA CYS A 80 11.91 -4.65 6.28
C CYS A 80 13.35 -5.07 6.54
N ALA A 81 14.31 -4.45 5.85
CA ALA A 81 15.73 -4.74 6.02
C ALA A 81 16.23 -4.38 7.42
N GLY A 82 15.75 -3.25 7.95
CA GLY A 82 16.01 -2.81 9.31
C GLY A 82 15.47 -3.79 10.35
N ALA A 83 14.26 -4.32 10.16
CA ALA A 83 13.63 -5.30 11.04
C ALA A 83 14.38 -6.64 11.04
N LEU A 84 14.80 -7.13 9.87
CA LEU A 84 15.60 -8.35 9.73
C LEU A 84 16.94 -8.23 10.48
N GLY A 85 17.57 -7.05 10.44
CA GLY A 85 18.79 -6.74 11.18
C GLY A 85 18.62 -6.69 12.71
N LYS A 86 17.42 -6.40 13.23
CA LYS A 86 17.15 -6.42 14.69
C LYS A 86 16.76 -7.81 15.20
N GLN A 87 16.33 -8.71 14.30
CA GLN A 87 15.96 -10.08 14.64
C GLN A 87 17.17 -11.00 14.86
N TRP A 88 18.35 -10.63 14.35
CA TRP A 88 19.59 -11.37 14.57
C TRP A 88 20.22 -11.02 15.93
N VAL A 89 19.81 -11.72 16.98
CA VAL A 89 20.58 -11.84 18.23
C VAL A 89 21.44 -13.09 18.11
N ALA A 90 22.76 -12.92 18.02
CA ALA A 90 23.69 -14.04 18.00
C ALA A 90 23.52 -14.88 19.28
N PRO A 91 23.41 -16.22 19.20
CA PRO A 91 23.39 -17.05 20.39
C PRO A 91 24.75 -16.98 21.09
N ASP A 92 24.69 -16.62 22.38
CA ASP A 92 25.83 -16.52 23.30
C ASP A 92 26.65 -17.82 23.26
N ARG A 93 27.97 -17.70 23.05
CA ARG A 93 28.89 -18.83 22.85
C ARG A 93 29.63 -19.18 24.12
#